data_AF-A0A1V4GXS9-F1
#
_entry.id   AF-A0A1V4GXS9-F1
#
_cell.length_a   1.000
_cell.length_b   1.000
_cell.length_c   1.000
_cell.angle_alpha   90.00
_cell.angle_beta   90.00
_cell.angle_gamma   90.00
#
_symmetry.space_group_name_H-M   'P 1'
#
loop_
_entity.id
_entity.type
_entity.pdbx_description
1 polymer ?
#
loop_
_entity_poly.entity_id
_entity_poly.type
_entity_poly.pdbx_seq_one_letter_code
_entity_poly.pdbx_strand_id
1 'polypeptide(L)'
;MLKVIDDGVSITLNGTESNPIFVMAGALVALAVCVAVVAMTAPVEITIGVMAVFAVLIFGFNIYKNRLKYQSRVATGVIIIKNRAFIAQGQNVKLSDNARIELINDTLVITDLGRSWHILGFDNDKERHVAKSVLEGKALEKREQAIRIL
;
A
#
# COMPACT_ATOMS: atom_id res chain seq x y z
N MET A 1 -5.29 -7.53 -14.91
CA MET A 1 -6.00 -7.14 -16.17
C MET A 1 -5.75 -5.66 -16.50
N LEU A 2 -5.01 -5.45 -17.58
CA LEU A 2 -4.58 -4.16 -18.11
C LEU A 2 -5.50 -3.68 -19.24
N LYS A 3 -5.95 -2.43 -19.16
CA LYS A 3 -6.74 -1.73 -20.19
C LYS A 3 -6.02 -0.45 -20.60
N VAL A 4 -5.73 -0.31 -21.89
CA VAL A 4 -5.20 0.95 -22.44
C VAL A 4 -6.35 1.95 -22.55
N ILE A 5 -6.13 3.17 -22.11
CA ILE A 5 -7.05 4.31 -22.19
C ILE A 5 -6.36 5.41 -23.02
N ASP A 6 -7.11 6.36 -23.56
CA ASP A 6 -6.60 7.31 -24.56
C ASP A 6 -5.31 8.05 -24.14
N ASP A 7 -5.15 8.37 -22.85
CA ASP A 7 -3.95 9.04 -22.31
C ASP A 7 -3.17 8.22 -21.27
N GLY A 8 -3.35 6.89 -21.22
CA GLY A 8 -2.70 6.07 -20.20
C GLY A 8 -3.17 4.63 -20.09
N VAL A 9 -3.11 4.06 -18.88
CA VAL A 9 -3.46 2.65 -18.60
C VAL A 9 -4.27 2.55 -17.34
N SER A 10 -5.34 1.77 -17.38
CA SER A 10 -6.06 1.29 -16.21
C SER A 10 -5.60 -0.13 -15.91
N ILE A 11 -5.07 -0.37 -14.71
CA ILE A 11 -4.63 -1.69 -14.26
C ILE A 11 -5.46 -2.07 -13.04
N THR A 12 -6.03 -3.27 -13.07
CA THR A 12 -6.72 -3.84 -11.91
C THR A 12 -5.71 -4.62 -11.07
N LEU A 13 -5.57 -4.22 -9.81
CA LEU A 13 -4.70 -4.84 -8.82
C LEU A 13 -5.50 -5.89 -8.05
N ASN A 14 -5.02 -7.14 -8.09
CA ASN A 14 -5.65 -8.31 -7.47
C ASN A 14 -4.87 -8.81 -6.24
N GLY A 15 -4.07 -7.95 -5.62
CA GLY A 15 -3.29 -8.32 -4.44
C GLY A 15 -4.18 -8.51 -3.20
N THR A 16 -3.72 -9.36 -2.28
CA THR A 16 -4.29 -9.46 -0.94
C THR A 16 -3.68 -8.37 -0.06
N GLU A 17 -4.47 -7.38 0.34
CA GLU A 17 -4.08 -6.47 1.41
C GLU A 17 -4.13 -7.21 2.75
N SER A 18 -3.06 -7.95 3.07
CA SER A 18 -2.84 -8.33 4.47
C SER A 18 -2.62 -7.02 5.22
N ASN A 19 -3.55 -6.64 6.11
CA ASN A 19 -3.40 -5.44 6.92
C ASN A 19 -2.70 -5.84 8.24
N PRO A 20 -1.36 -5.77 8.33
CA PRO A 20 -0.64 -6.16 9.55
C PRO A 20 -1.06 -5.33 10.76
N ILE A 21 -1.54 -4.11 10.55
CA ILE A 21 -2.09 -3.26 11.61
C ILE A 21 -3.33 -3.90 12.22
N PHE A 22 -4.19 -4.52 11.40
CA PHE A 22 -5.40 -5.18 11.88
C PHE A 22 -5.07 -6.43 12.71
N VAL A 23 -4.13 -7.25 12.25
CA VAL A 23 -3.69 -8.46 12.98
C VAL A 23 -3.04 -8.08 14.31
N MET A 24 -2.12 -7.09 14.31
CA MET A 24 -1.51 -6.60 15.55
C MET A 24 -2.52 -5.93 16.48
N ALA A 25 -3.50 -5.19 15.95
CA ALA A 25 -4.57 -4.61 16.76
C ALA A 25 -5.39 -5.70 17.45
N GLY A 26 -5.73 -6.79 16.73
CA GLY A 26 -6.40 -7.95 17.33
C GLY A 26 -5.60 -8.59 18.46
N ALA A 27 -4.28 -8.74 18.29
CA ALA A 27 -3.40 -9.25 19.34
C ALA A 27 -3.34 -8.32 20.58
N LEU A 28 -3.31 -7.00 20.38
CA LEU A 28 -3.35 -6.02 21.48
C LEU A 28 -4.67 -6.07 22.25
N VAL A 29 -5.79 -6.31 21.56
CA VAL A 29 -7.10 -6.50 22.22
C VAL A 29 -7.08 -7.75 23.10
N ALA A 30 -6.56 -8.87 22.60
CA ALA A 30 -6.43 -10.09 23.40
C ALA A 30 -5.53 -9.86 24.62
N LEU A 31 -4.40 -9.15 24.46
CA LEU A 31 -3.53 -8.77 25.58
C LEU A 31 -4.25 -7.87 26.60
N ALA A 32 -5.09 -6.93 26.14
CA ALA A 32 -5.87 -6.08 27.04
C ALA A 32 -6.78 -6.91 27.95
N VAL A 33 -7.41 -7.97 27.42
CA VAL A 33 -8.23 -8.90 28.19
C VAL A 33 -7.38 -9.62 29.24
N CYS A 34 -6.18 -10.09 28.88
CA CYS A 34 -5.26 -10.71 29.84
C CYS A 34 -4.86 -9.74 30.97
N VAL A 35 -4.55 -8.48 30.62
CA VAL A 35 -4.21 -7.43 31.59
C VAL A 35 -5.38 -7.17 32.54
N ALA A 36 -6.61 -7.13 32.03
CA ALA A 36 -7.81 -6.98 32.85
C ALA A 36 -7.97 -8.14 33.85
N VAL A 37 -7.76 -9.38 33.42
CA VAL A 37 -7.80 -10.55 34.32
C VAL A 37 -6.74 -10.42 35.42
N VAL A 38 -5.50 -10.06 35.06
CA VAL A 38 -4.42 -9.87 36.04
C VAL A 38 -4.77 -8.76 37.03
N ALA A 39 -5.36 -7.66 36.57
CA ALA A 39 -5.79 -6.57 37.45
C ALA A 39 -6.87 -6.99 38.45
N MET A 40 -7.67 -8.00 38.14
CA MET A 40 -8.70 -8.52 39.04
C MET A 40 -8.16 -9.53 40.05
N THR A 41 -7.09 -10.27 39.72
CA THR A 41 -6.65 -11.42 40.52
C THR A 41 -5.31 -11.23 41.23
N ALA A 42 -4.47 -10.29 40.78
CA ALA A 42 -3.11 -10.13 41.29
C ALA A 42 -2.99 -8.95 42.29
N PRO A 43 -1.96 -8.96 43.15
CA PRO A 43 -1.60 -7.80 43.97
C PRO A 43 -1.30 -6.56 43.13
N VAL A 44 -1.54 -5.39 43.73
CA VAL A 44 -1.41 -4.08 43.09
C VAL A 44 -0.03 -3.85 42.47
N GLU A 45 1.04 -4.32 43.11
CA GLU A 45 2.40 -4.17 42.60
C GLU A 45 2.59 -4.85 41.23
N ILE A 46 2.01 -6.05 41.07
CA ILE A 46 2.05 -6.81 39.82
C ILE A 46 1.20 -6.11 38.76
N THR A 47 0.00 -5.65 39.14
CA THR A 47 -0.90 -4.94 38.24
C THR A 47 -0.25 -3.69 37.66
N ILE A 48 0.45 -2.90 38.48
CA ILE A 48 1.19 -1.70 38.02
C ILE A 48 2.24 -2.09 36.98
N GLY A 49 3.04 -3.12 37.26
CA GLY A 49 4.07 -3.60 36.33
C GLY A 49 3.49 -4.06 34.99
N VAL A 50 2.41 -4.84 35.02
CA VAL A 50 1.75 -5.36 33.82
C VAL A 50 1.10 -4.23 33.00
N MET A 51 0.47 -3.25 33.67
CA MET A 51 -0.08 -2.06 33.01
C MET A 51 1.01 -1.22 32.34
N ALA A 52 2.16 -1.05 32.99
CA ALA A 52 3.29 -0.32 32.43
C ALA A 52 3.83 -1.01 31.15
N VAL A 53 4.01 -2.33 31.17
CA VAL A 53 4.42 -3.10 29.99
C VAL A 53 3.39 -2.96 28.86
N PHE A 54 2.10 -3.07 29.18
CA PHE A 54 1.04 -2.93 28.20
C PHE A 54 1.02 -1.53 27.55
N ALA A 55 1.23 -0.48 28.34
CA ALA A 55 1.34 0.89 27.83
C ALA A 55 2.53 1.06 26.86
N VAL A 56 3.69 0.47 27.16
CA VAL A 56 4.86 0.49 26.26
C VAL A 56 4.56 -0.21 24.94
N LEU A 57 3.86 -1.36 24.97
CA LEU A 57 3.45 -2.08 23.76
C LEU A 57 2.50 -1.25 22.89
N ILE A 58 1.52 -0.57 23.50
CA ILE A 58 0.62 0.35 22.77
C ILE A 58 1.41 1.49 22.13
N PHE A 59 2.37 2.07 22.86
CA PHE A 59 3.21 3.15 22.36
C PHE A 59 4.04 2.71 21.14
N GLY A 60 4.69 1.54 21.24
CA GLY A 60 5.43 0.95 20.12
C GLY A 60 4.53 0.68 18.91
N PHE A 61 3.34 0.12 19.13
CA PHE A 61 2.35 -0.09 18.06
C PHE A 61 1.91 1.23 17.42
N ASN A 62 1.73 2.31 18.19
CA ASN A 62 1.33 3.59 17.65
C ASN A 62 2.43 4.22 16.78
N ILE A 63 3.71 4.08 17.17
CA ILE A 63 4.85 4.46 16.34
C ILE A 63 4.86 3.65 15.04
N TYR A 64 4.70 2.33 15.14
CA TYR A 64 4.67 1.43 13.98
C TYR A 64 3.51 1.80 13.02
N LYS A 65 2.30 1.98 13.55
CA LYS A 65 1.12 2.43 12.81
C LYS A 65 1.38 3.77 12.13
N ASN A 66 2.00 4.72 12.83
CA ASN A 66 2.30 6.03 12.28
C ASN A 66 3.31 5.95 11.12
N ARG A 67 4.33 5.08 11.23
CA ARG A 67 5.28 4.84 10.12
C ARG A 67 4.60 4.27 8.88
N LEU A 68 3.64 3.35 9.07
CA LEU A 68 2.88 2.78 7.95
C LEU A 68 1.92 3.77 7.29
N LYS A 69 1.43 4.79 8.00
CA LYS A 69 0.60 5.85 7.38
C LYS A 69 1.34 6.64 6.29
N TYR A 70 2.66 6.71 6.34
CA TYR A 70 3.48 7.41 5.33
C TYR A 70 3.84 6.52 4.13
N GLN A 71 3.54 5.23 4.20
CA GLN A 71 3.68 4.29 3.09
C GLN A 71 2.30 3.94 2.57
N SER A 72 1.83 4.72 1.59
CA SER A 72 0.57 4.42 0.90
C SER A 72 0.75 3.14 0.10
N ARG A 73 0.40 2.02 0.71
CA ARG A 73 0.42 0.70 0.09
C ARG A 73 -0.93 0.48 -0.59
N VAL A 74 -0.90 0.33 -1.91
CA VAL A 74 -2.10 0.09 -2.71
C VAL A 74 -1.93 -1.30 -3.31
N ALA A 75 -2.61 -2.31 -2.77
CA ALA A 75 -2.51 -3.68 -3.29
C ALA A 75 -3.79 -4.20 -3.95
N THR A 76 -4.91 -3.50 -3.79
CA THR A 76 -6.20 -3.91 -4.38
C THR A 76 -6.92 -2.71 -5.02
N GLY A 77 -7.62 -2.97 -6.13
CA GLY A 77 -8.48 -1.99 -6.81
C GLY A 77 -7.95 -1.55 -8.17
N VAL A 78 -8.56 -0.51 -8.76
CA VAL A 78 -8.16 -0.01 -10.08
C VAL A 78 -7.21 1.18 -9.92
N ILE A 79 -6.01 1.06 -10.50
CA ILE A 79 -5.08 2.18 -10.64
C ILE A 79 -5.14 2.70 -12.08
N ILE A 80 -5.29 4.01 -12.25
CA ILE A 80 -5.21 4.67 -13.56
C ILE A 80 -3.89 5.42 -13.62
N ILE A 81 -3.01 4.99 -14.50
CA ILE A 81 -1.70 5.58 -14.71
C ILE A 81 -1.75 6.42 -15.98
N LYS A 82 -1.33 7.68 -15.89
CA LYS A 82 -1.20 8.63 -16.99
C LYS A 82 0.25 9.14 -17.04
N ASN A 83 0.56 9.94 -18.04
CA ASN A 83 1.87 10.59 -18.17
C ASN A 83 2.22 11.38 -16.87
N ARG A 84 3.20 10.86 -16.11
CA ARG A 84 3.67 11.41 -14.82
C ARG A 84 2.58 11.70 -13.79
N ALA A 85 1.46 10.99 -13.87
CA ALA A 85 0.39 11.10 -12.89
C ALA A 85 -0.25 9.73 -12.71
N PHE A 86 -0.75 9.46 -11.52
CA PHE A 86 -1.55 8.26 -11.30
C PHE A 86 -2.71 8.56 -10.37
N ILE A 87 -3.82 7.86 -10.61
CA ILE A 87 -5.00 7.88 -9.77
C ILE A 87 -5.07 6.54 -9.07
N ALA A 88 -4.87 6.55 -7.75
CA ALA A 88 -5.01 5.38 -6.90
C ALA A 88 -6.07 5.66 -5.83
N GLN A 89 -7.00 4.72 -5.63
CA GLN A 89 -8.06 4.83 -4.61
C GLN A 89 -8.85 6.17 -4.68
N GLY A 90 -9.08 6.69 -5.89
CA GLY A 90 -9.81 7.94 -6.13
C GLY A 90 -9.00 9.23 -5.93
N GLN A 91 -7.72 9.14 -5.53
CA GLN A 91 -6.84 10.31 -5.41
C GLN A 91 -5.97 10.45 -6.65
N ASN A 92 -6.02 11.62 -7.28
CA ASN A 92 -5.13 11.98 -8.40
C ASN A 92 -3.82 12.56 -7.85
N VAL A 93 -2.71 11.85 -8.10
CA VAL A 93 -1.36 12.25 -7.71
C VAL A 93 -0.58 12.60 -8.97
N LYS A 94 -0.17 13.87 -9.08
CA LYS A 94 0.80 14.32 -10.08
C LYS A 94 2.21 14.18 -9.50
N LEU A 95 3.12 13.61 -10.27
CA LEU A 95 4.51 13.42 -9.89
C LEU A 95 5.34 14.62 -10.31
N SER A 96 6.30 15.01 -9.46
CA SER A 96 7.28 16.04 -9.77
C SER A 96 8.34 15.55 -10.74
N ASP A 97 9.16 16.47 -11.26
CA ASP A 97 10.22 16.13 -12.20
C ASP A 97 11.27 15.16 -11.63
N ASN A 98 11.41 15.14 -10.30
CA ASN A 98 12.40 14.36 -9.56
C ASN A 98 11.83 13.06 -8.97
N ALA A 99 10.61 12.68 -9.34
CA ALA A 99 10.01 11.44 -8.85
C ALA A 99 10.87 10.22 -9.26
N ARG A 100 11.19 9.37 -8.28
CA ARG A 100 11.88 8.09 -8.52
C ARG A 100 10.85 6.97 -8.65
N ILE A 101 10.96 6.21 -9.72
CA ILE A 101 10.07 5.07 -10.01
C ILE A 101 10.93 3.82 -10.13
N GLU A 102 10.82 2.93 -9.15
CA GLU A 102 11.62 1.72 -9.06
C GLU A 102 10.72 0.48 -9.07
N LEU A 103 11.15 -0.56 -9.78
CA LEU A 103 10.59 -1.90 -9.65
C LEU A 103 11.44 -2.65 -8.63
N ILE A 104 10.88 -2.95 -7.47
CA ILE A 104 11.55 -3.74 -6.44
C ILE A 104 10.74 -5.02 -6.25
N ASN A 105 11.31 -6.15 -6.67
CA ASN A 105 10.66 -7.45 -6.70
C ASN A 105 9.31 -7.39 -7.46
N ASP A 106 8.21 -7.68 -6.76
CA ASP A 106 6.83 -7.64 -7.26
C ASP A 106 6.11 -6.30 -6.98
N THR A 107 6.85 -5.29 -6.51
CA THR A 107 6.30 -3.99 -6.12
C THR A 107 6.79 -2.89 -7.04
N LEU A 108 5.86 -2.05 -7.49
CA LEU A 108 6.18 -0.77 -8.11
C LEU A 108 6.25 0.29 -7.00
N VAL A 109 7.44 0.83 -6.76
CA VAL A 109 7.70 1.84 -5.74
C VAL A 109 7.87 3.20 -6.41
N ILE A 110 7.00 4.13 -6.05
CA ILE A 110 7.05 5.52 -6.52
C ILE A 110 7.43 6.38 -5.33
N THR A 111 8.53 7.13 -5.41
CA THR A 111 8.97 8.05 -4.37
C THR A 111 8.99 9.46 -4.90
N ASP A 112 8.22 10.36 -4.30
CA ASP A 112 8.19 11.77 -4.66
C ASP A 112 8.01 12.65 -3.42
N LEU A 113 8.78 13.75 -3.33
CA LEU A 113 8.72 14.74 -2.24
C LEU A 113 8.61 14.14 -0.81
N GLY A 114 9.33 13.05 -0.54
CA GLY A 114 9.35 12.37 0.76
C GLY A 114 8.17 11.43 1.05
N ARG A 115 7.27 11.22 0.08
CA ARG A 115 6.21 10.21 0.13
C ARG A 115 6.61 9.01 -0.74
N SER A 116 6.35 7.81 -0.24
CA SER A 116 6.48 6.58 -1.03
C SER A 116 5.15 5.88 -1.20
N TRP A 117 4.82 5.55 -2.46
CA TRP A 117 3.68 4.71 -2.82
C TRP A 117 4.20 3.35 -3.24
N HIS A 118 3.67 2.31 -2.62
CA HIS A 118 4.05 0.93 -2.88
C HIS A 118 2.85 0.24 -3.52
N ILE A 119 2.89 0.09 -4.84
CA ILE A 119 1.81 -0.52 -5.62
C ILE A 119 2.14 -2.00 -5.81
N LEU A 120 1.23 -2.86 -5.36
CA LEU A 120 1.33 -4.33 -5.45
C LEU A 120 0.09 -4.90 -6.14
N GLY A 121 0.11 -6.20 -6.44
CA GLY A 121 -1.07 -6.91 -6.96
C GLY A 121 -1.20 -6.85 -8.47
N PHE A 122 -0.11 -6.57 -9.19
CA PHE A 122 -0.08 -6.73 -10.63
C PHE A 122 -0.27 -8.20 -11.01
N ASP A 123 -1.05 -8.44 -12.06
CA ASP A 123 -1.38 -9.80 -12.50
C ASP A 123 -0.19 -10.46 -13.22
N ASN A 124 0.68 -9.64 -13.83
CA ASN A 124 1.80 -10.11 -14.62
C ASN A 124 2.95 -9.08 -14.66
N ASP A 125 4.20 -9.55 -14.81
CA ASP A 125 5.39 -8.68 -14.90
C ASP A 125 5.29 -7.66 -16.05
N LYS A 126 4.58 -8.02 -17.12
CA LYS A 126 4.30 -7.12 -18.25
C LYS A 126 3.48 -5.90 -17.84
N GLU A 127 2.45 -6.08 -17.00
CA GLU A 127 1.62 -4.96 -16.52
C GLU A 127 2.48 -4.00 -15.67
N ARG A 128 3.41 -4.54 -14.87
CA ARG A 128 4.34 -3.77 -14.03
C ARG A 128 5.32 -2.93 -14.86
N HIS A 129 5.86 -3.51 -15.94
CA HIS A 129 6.78 -2.79 -16.85
C HIS A 129 6.08 -1.72 -17.67
N VAL A 130 4.83 -1.98 -18.11
CA VAL A 130 4.00 -1.00 -18.79
C VAL A 130 3.67 0.16 -17.85
N ALA A 131 3.25 -0.13 -16.62
CA ALA A 131 3.00 0.88 -15.58
C ALA A 131 4.21 1.80 -15.36
N LYS A 132 5.40 1.23 -15.18
CA LYS A 132 6.66 1.98 -15.04
C LYS A 132 6.92 2.87 -16.25
N SER A 133 6.80 2.31 -17.46
CA SER A 133 7.10 3.04 -18.70
C SER A 133 6.18 4.26 -18.91
N VAL A 134 4.90 4.14 -18.58
CA VAL A 134 3.93 5.25 -18.67
C VAL A 134 4.21 6.32 -17.62
N LEU A 135 4.59 5.92 -16.40
CA LEU A 135 4.95 6.86 -15.33
C LEU A 135 6.23 7.63 -15.64
N GLU A 136 7.18 7.01 -16.34
CA GLU A 136 8.39 7.66 -16.88
C GLU A 136 8.10 8.58 -18.07
N GLY A 137 6.84 8.63 -18.54
CA GLY A 137 6.40 9.49 -19.64
C GLY A 137 6.60 8.92 -21.03
N LYS A 138 6.85 7.60 -21.16
CA LYS A 138 6.87 6.95 -22.47
C LYS A 138 5.43 6.78 -22.98
N ALA A 139 5.17 7.30 -24.17
CA ALA A 139 3.89 7.16 -24.84
C ALA A 139 3.59 5.67 -25.10
N LEU A 140 2.36 5.25 -24.82
CA LEU A 140 1.89 3.94 -25.23
C LEU A 140 1.29 4.02 -26.61
N GLU A 141 1.84 3.25 -27.54
CA GLU A 141 1.20 3.02 -28.81
C GLU A 141 -0.01 2.09 -28.60
N LYS A 142 -1.21 2.65 -28.72
CA LYS A 142 -2.44 1.90 -28.85
C LYS A 142 -2.36 1.07 -30.14
N ARG A 143 -1.98 -0.21 -30.05
CA ARG A 143 -2.15 -1.15 -31.16
C ARG A 143 -3.63 -1.47 -31.32
N GLU A 144 -4.35 -0.60 -32.00
CA GLU A 144 -5.61 -0.95 -32.63
C GLU A 144 -5.27 -1.92 -33.78
N GLN A 145 -5.24 -3.22 -33.48
CA GLN A 145 -5.29 -4.20 -34.57
C GLN A 145 -6.68 -4.12 -35.18
N ALA A 146 -6.79 -3.40 -36.29
CA ALA A 146 -7.94 -3.44 -37.18
C ALA A 146 -8.16 -4.89 -37.60
N ILE A 147 -9.24 -5.51 -37.13
CA ILE A 147 -9.71 -6.79 -37.65
C ILE A 147 -10.23 -6.51 -39.06
N ARG A 148 -9.43 -6.82 -40.09
CA ARG A 148 -9.94 -6.97 -41.45
C ARG A 148 -10.68 -8.30 -41.51
N ILE A 149 -12.00 -8.23 -41.68
CA ILE A 149 -12.79 -9.35 -42.17
C ILE A 149 -12.54 -9.39 -43.68
N LEU A 150 -11.92 -10.47 -44.15
CA LEU A 150 -11.87 -10.84 -45.58
C LEU A 150 -13.16 -11.57 -45.94
#